data_AF-A0A919WH60-F1
#
_entry.id   AF-A0A919WH60-F1
#
_cell.length_a   1.000
_cell.length_b   1.000
_cell.length_c   1.000
_cell.angle_alpha   90.00
_cell.angle_beta   90.00
_cell.angle_gamma   90.00
#
_symmetry.space_group_name_H-M   'P 1'
#
loop_
_entity.id
_entity.type
_entity.pdbx_description
1 polymer ?
#
loop_
_entity_poly.entity_id
_entity_poly.type
_entity_poly.pdbx_seq_one_letter_code
_entity_poly.pdbx_strand_id
1 'polypeptide(L)'
;MVTPELFVGFPHFRFFQFFTTHMLIIWVGLFFVFVKGYVVTTRGLWQSFAFLNAAAVIAFLTNIATGGNYMFLAHKPENPSLIDFLGPYPLYILVLECIALVLFFVLYLPWRKRGERK
;
A
#
# COMPACT_ATOMS: atom_id res chain seq x y z
N MET A 1 5.92 -8.28 4.18
CA MET A 1 7.17 -9.09 4.20
C MET A 1 7.04 -10.44 3.52
N VAL A 2 5.83 -10.93 3.20
CA VAL A 2 5.61 -12.31 2.73
C VAL A 2 6.06 -12.54 1.28
N THR A 3 5.95 -11.52 0.42
CA THR A 3 6.41 -11.57 -0.98
C THR A 3 7.19 -10.29 -1.31
N PRO A 4 8.42 -10.14 -0.77
CA PRO A 4 9.22 -8.96 -1.04
C PRO A 4 9.71 -8.99 -2.48
N GLU A 5 9.67 -7.84 -3.15
CA GLU A 5 10.35 -7.65 -4.42
C GLU A 5 11.78 -7.21 -4.09
N LEU A 6 12.71 -8.18 -4.13
CA LEU A 6 14.10 -7.99 -3.77
C LEU A 6 15.00 -8.73 -4.76
N PHE A 7 15.92 -8.00 -5.37
CA PHE A 7 16.94 -8.57 -6.24
C PHE A 7 18.12 -9.20 -5.47
N VAL A 8 18.24 -8.91 -4.17
CA VAL A 8 19.34 -9.41 -3.33
C VAL A 8 18.82 -9.87 -1.97
N GLY A 9 19.11 -11.13 -1.64
CA GLY A 9 18.69 -11.77 -0.40
C GLY A 9 19.59 -11.49 0.81
N PHE A 10 19.25 -12.11 1.92
CA PHE A 10 20.08 -12.14 3.13
C PHE A 10 21.44 -12.81 2.83
N PRO A 11 22.57 -12.34 3.39
CA PRO A 11 22.72 -11.26 4.37
C PRO A 11 23.19 -9.91 3.78
N HIS A 12 22.67 -9.48 2.62
CA HIS A 12 23.11 -8.22 2.01
C HIS A 12 22.52 -6.98 2.71
N PHE A 13 23.27 -5.87 2.75
CA PHE A 13 22.78 -4.57 3.26
C PHE A 13 21.39 -4.15 2.71
N ARG A 14 21.11 -4.35 1.41
CA ARG A 14 19.83 -3.98 0.78
C ARG A 14 18.65 -4.76 1.37
N PHE A 15 18.86 -6.00 1.79
CA PHE A 15 17.86 -6.79 2.50
C PHE A 15 17.47 -6.09 3.81
N PHE A 16 18.45 -5.78 4.67
CA PHE A 16 18.19 -5.12 5.95
C PHE A 16 17.60 -3.72 5.77
N GLN A 17 18.13 -2.93 4.83
CA GLN A 17 17.64 -1.59 4.52
C GLN A 17 16.18 -1.64 4.06
N PHE A 18 15.83 -2.54 3.15
CA PHE A 18 14.46 -2.71 2.66
C PHE A 18 13.51 -3.02 3.81
N PHE A 19 13.80 -4.06 4.60
CA PHE A 19 12.90 -4.45 5.67
C PHE A 19 12.80 -3.42 6.79
N THR A 20 13.91 -2.76 7.14
CA THR A 20 13.90 -1.70 8.15
C THR A 20 13.04 -0.52 7.70
N THR A 21 13.26 -0.02 6.49
CA THR A 21 12.48 1.13 5.95
C THR A 21 11.01 0.79 5.77
N HIS A 22 10.69 -0.41 5.28
CA HIS A 22 9.31 -0.87 5.13
C HIS A 22 8.59 -0.99 6.48
N MET A 23 9.26 -1.49 7.53
CA MET A 23 8.67 -1.56 8.86
C MET A 23 8.46 -0.16 9.44
N LEU A 24 9.42 0.75 9.25
CA LEU A 24 9.33 2.11 9.79
C LEU A 24 8.09 2.87 9.29
N ILE A 25 7.64 2.65 8.06
CA ILE A 25 6.39 3.25 7.54
C ILE A 25 5.20 2.88 8.42
N ILE A 26 5.08 1.61 8.81
CA ILE A 26 4.00 1.13 9.67
C ILE A 26 4.16 1.69 11.09
N TRP A 27 5.39 1.63 11.63
CA TRP A 27 5.70 2.13 12.98
C TRP A 27 5.38 3.62 13.14
N VAL A 28 5.66 4.45 12.14
CA VAL A 28 5.31 5.87 12.17
C VAL A 28 3.79 6.04 12.29
N GLY A 29 3.01 5.32 11.49
CA GLY A 29 1.54 5.35 11.60
C GLY A 29 1.06 4.96 13.00
N LEU A 30 1.58 3.87 13.56
CA LEU A 30 1.24 3.42 14.90
C LEU A 30 1.67 4.41 15.99
N PHE A 31 2.83 5.06 15.84
CA PHE A 31 3.30 6.08 16.76
C PHE A 31 2.35 7.28 16.82
N PHE A 32 1.87 7.77 15.67
CA PHE A 32 0.92 8.88 15.66
C PHE A 32 -0.41 8.51 16.32
N VAL A 33 -0.87 7.29 16.12
CA VAL A 33 -2.13 6.80 16.71
C VAL A 33 -1.99 6.57 18.22
N PHE A 34 -0.99 5.81 18.66
CA PHE A 34 -0.88 5.39 20.06
C PHE A 34 -0.16 6.41 20.96
N VAL A 35 0.88 7.08 20.46
CA VAL A 35 1.70 8.01 21.25
C VAL A 35 1.21 9.44 21.11
N LYS A 36 0.91 9.88 19.87
CA LYS A 36 0.40 11.24 19.64
C LYS A 36 -1.12 11.36 19.75
N GLY A 37 -1.83 10.25 19.95
CA GLY A 37 -3.27 10.23 20.17
C GLY A 37 -4.10 10.64 18.95
N TYR A 38 -3.55 10.54 17.73
CA TYR A 38 -4.30 10.86 16.52
C TYR A 38 -5.48 9.91 16.36
N VAL A 39 -6.63 10.45 15.95
CA VAL A 39 -7.85 9.68 15.74
C VAL A 39 -8.00 9.39 14.25
N VAL A 40 -8.13 8.11 13.91
CA VAL A 40 -8.48 7.69 12.54
C VAL A 40 -9.94 8.04 12.29
N THR A 41 -10.20 8.90 11.30
CA THR A 41 -11.55 9.38 10.96
C THR A 41 -12.02 8.82 9.62
N THR A 42 -13.34 8.77 9.40
CA THR A 42 -13.93 8.41 8.10
C THR A 42 -13.45 9.34 6.99
N ARG A 43 -13.35 10.64 7.27
CA ARG A 43 -12.78 11.63 6.34
C ARG A 43 -11.33 11.31 5.99
N GLY A 44 -10.51 10.96 6.98
CA GLY A 44 -9.12 10.57 6.77
C GLY A 44 -8.96 9.30 5.93
N LEU A 45 -9.86 8.32 6.10
CA LEU A 45 -9.92 7.13 5.26
C LEU A 45 -10.11 7.50 3.79
N TRP A 46 -11.15 8.28 3.48
CA TRP A 46 -11.44 8.66 2.09
C TRP A 46 -10.38 9.59 1.49
N GLN A 47 -9.81 10.50 2.29
CA GLN A 47 -8.69 11.34 1.84
C GLN A 47 -7.45 10.49 1.50
N SER A 48 -7.14 9.50 2.33
CA SER A 48 -5.99 8.62 2.10
C SER A 48 -6.22 7.71 0.87
N PHE A 49 -7.44 7.23 0.68
CA PHE A 49 -7.82 6.40 -0.46
C PHE A 49 -7.81 7.19 -1.77
N ALA A 50 -8.31 8.44 -1.74
CA ALA A 50 -8.22 9.37 -2.87
C ALA A 50 -6.76 9.72 -3.19
N PHE A 51 -5.91 9.91 -2.18
CA PHE A 51 -4.48 10.13 -2.38
C PHE A 51 -3.79 8.93 -3.05
N LEU A 52 -4.10 7.70 -2.62
CA LEU A 52 -3.59 6.48 -3.25
C LEU A 52 -3.94 6.43 -4.75
N ASN A 53 -5.21 6.73 -5.08
CA ASN A 53 -5.67 6.77 -6.47
C ASN A 53 -5.01 7.88 -7.28
N ALA A 54 -4.84 9.07 -6.70
CA ALA A 54 -4.12 10.15 -7.36
C ALA A 54 -2.65 9.77 -7.63
N ALA A 55 -1.99 9.13 -6.65
CA ALA A 55 -0.64 8.60 -6.83
C ALA A 55 -0.59 7.51 -7.91
N ALA A 56 -1.61 6.64 -7.99
CA ALA A 56 -1.73 5.62 -9.03
C ALA A 56 -1.85 6.24 -10.43
N VAL A 57 -2.63 7.31 -10.59
CA VAL A 57 -2.72 8.05 -11.87
C VAL A 57 -1.36 8.63 -12.25
N ILE A 58 -0.65 9.26 -11.31
CA ILE A 58 0.70 9.81 -11.56
C ILE A 58 1.67 8.68 -11.94
N ALA A 59 1.64 7.56 -11.22
CA ALA A 59 2.46 6.39 -11.51
C ALA A 59 2.15 5.81 -12.90
N PHE A 60 0.88 5.73 -13.29
CA PHE A 60 0.46 5.28 -14.60
C PHE A 60 0.98 6.18 -15.73
N LEU A 61 0.84 7.51 -15.59
CA LEU A 61 1.40 8.47 -16.55
C LEU A 61 2.93 8.35 -16.64
N THR A 62 3.58 8.15 -15.49
CA THR A 62 5.04 7.94 -15.45
C THR A 62 5.43 6.65 -16.17
N ASN A 63 4.69 5.55 -15.99
CA ASN A 63 4.92 4.29 -16.69
C ASN A 63 4.83 4.45 -18.20
N ILE A 64 3.84 5.22 -18.69
CA ILE A 64 3.74 5.53 -20.13
C ILE A 64 4.95 6.34 -20.61
N ALA A 65 5.38 7.32 -19.82
CA ALA A 65 6.48 8.22 -20.20
C ALA A 65 7.86 7.54 -20.19
N THR A 66 8.11 6.61 -19.26
CA THR A 66 9.43 5.99 -19.05
C THR A 66 9.53 4.54 -19.50
N GLY A 67 8.40 3.90 -19.80
CA GLY A 67 8.32 2.44 -19.97
C GLY A 67 8.49 1.65 -18.66
N GLY A 68 8.37 2.32 -17.50
CA GLY A 68 8.50 1.70 -16.18
C GLY A 68 7.26 0.90 -15.75
N ASN A 69 7.33 0.31 -14.55
CA ASN A 69 6.23 -0.45 -13.95
C ASN A 69 6.00 -0.11 -12.47
N TYR A 70 5.85 1.18 -12.18
CA TYR A 70 5.50 1.68 -10.86
C TYR A 70 4.12 1.19 -10.44
N MET A 71 3.98 0.84 -9.16
CA MET A 71 2.77 0.26 -8.55
C MET A 71 2.25 -1.00 -9.25
N PHE A 72 3.06 -1.64 -10.11
CA PHE A 72 2.66 -2.78 -10.93
C PHE A 72 1.41 -2.52 -11.79
N LEU A 73 1.28 -1.30 -12.31
CA LEU A 73 0.14 -0.86 -13.12
C LEU A 73 0.29 -1.17 -14.61
N ALA A 74 1.49 -1.51 -15.09
CA ALA A 74 1.73 -1.89 -16.48
C ALA A 74 1.67 -3.42 -16.66
N HIS A 75 2.28 -4.17 -15.74
CA HIS A 75 2.22 -5.62 -15.71
C HIS A 75 2.52 -6.16 -14.30
N LYS A 76 2.30 -7.46 -14.10
CA LYS A 76 2.63 -8.15 -12.84
C LYS A 76 4.15 -8.18 -12.58
N PRO A 77 4.60 -8.24 -11.32
CA PRO A 77 6.01 -8.45 -11.00
C PRO A 77 6.54 -9.75 -11.63
N GLU A 78 7.82 -9.78 -11.98
CA GLU A 78 8.47 -10.99 -12.50
C GLU A 78 8.62 -12.07 -11.43
N ASN A 79 8.82 -11.65 -10.18
CA ASN A 79 8.90 -12.55 -9.03
C ASN A 79 7.51 -13.03 -8.61
N PRO A 80 7.35 -14.32 -8.24
CA PRO A 80 6.09 -14.85 -7.78
C PRO A 80 5.48 -14.02 -6.65
N SER A 81 4.21 -13.65 -6.79
CA SER A 81 3.53 -12.77 -5.86
C SER A 81 2.06 -13.12 -5.70
N LEU A 82 1.42 -12.53 -4.69
CA LEU A 82 -0.03 -12.68 -4.51
C LEU A 82 -0.83 -12.11 -5.70
N ILE A 83 -0.25 -11.22 -6.50
CA ILE A 83 -0.89 -10.61 -7.68
C ILE A 83 -1.13 -11.67 -8.78
N ASP A 84 -0.36 -12.75 -8.78
CA ASP A 84 -0.48 -13.81 -9.78
C ASP A 84 -1.85 -14.50 -9.73
N PHE A 85 -2.46 -14.55 -8.55
CA PHE A 85 -3.78 -15.16 -8.31
C PHE A 85 -4.97 -14.25 -8.63
N LEU A 86 -4.75 -12.99 -9.01
CA LEU A 86 -5.80 -11.97 -9.14
C LEU A 86 -6.36 -11.81 -10.58
N GLY A 87 -6.06 -12.73 -11.49
CA GLY A 87 -6.52 -12.70 -12.89
C GLY A 87 -5.58 -11.96 -13.85
N PRO A 88 -5.93 -11.87 -15.16
CA PRO A 88 -5.07 -11.26 -16.18
C PRO A 88 -5.08 -9.72 -16.10
N TYR A 89 -4.11 -9.09 -16.76
CA TYR A 89 -4.13 -7.65 -16.98
C TYR A 89 -5.32 -7.25 -17.88
N PRO A 90 -6.04 -6.14 -17.61
CA PRO A 90 -5.91 -5.22 -16.47
C PRO A 90 -6.81 -5.57 -15.27
N LEU A 91 -7.55 -6.70 -15.31
CA LEU A 91 -8.54 -7.06 -14.30
C LEU A 91 -7.96 -7.12 -12.88
N TYR A 92 -6.74 -7.63 -12.71
CA TYR A 92 -6.12 -7.69 -11.38
C TYR A 92 -5.98 -6.31 -10.72
N ILE A 93 -5.89 -5.22 -11.50
CA ILE A 93 -5.79 -3.86 -10.96
C ILE A 93 -7.10 -3.47 -10.27
N LEU A 94 -8.25 -3.83 -10.87
CA LEU A 94 -9.55 -3.63 -10.24
C LEU A 94 -9.71 -4.47 -8.97
N VAL A 95 -9.23 -5.72 -9.00
CA VAL A 95 -9.23 -6.59 -7.82
C VAL A 95 -8.34 -6.01 -6.72
N LEU A 96 -7.15 -5.49 -7.07
CA LEU A 96 -6.26 -4.80 -6.13
C LEU A 96 -6.90 -3.56 -5.53
N GLU A 97 -7.63 -2.77 -6.31
CA GLU A 97 -8.37 -1.60 -5.84
C GLU A 97 -9.44 -1.99 -4.81
N CYS A 98 -10.20 -3.05 -5.07
CA CYS A 98 -11.16 -3.59 -4.12
C CYS A 98 -10.48 -4.09 -2.83
N ILE A 99 -9.35 -4.81 -2.94
CA ILE A 99 -8.58 -5.28 -1.80
C ILE A 99 -8.05 -4.09 -0.99
N ALA A 100 -7.52 -3.06 -1.64
CA ALA A 100 -7.04 -1.84 -1.00
C ALA A 100 -8.18 -1.17 -0.22
N LEU A 101 -9.35 -0.99 -0.83
CA LEU A 101 -10.50 -0.41 -0.15
C LEU A 101 -10.90 -1.21 1.10
N VAL A 102 -10.97 -2.54 0.99
CA VAL A 102 -11.25 -3.43 2.14
C VAL A 102 -10.20 -3.25 3.25
N LEU A 103 -8.92 -3.20 2.91
CA LEU A 103 -7.85 -3.00 3.89
C LEU A 103 -7.97 -1.64 4.61
N PHE A 104 -8.32 -0.57 3.89
CA PHE A 104 -8.56 0.74 4.50
C PHE A 104 -9.72 0.69 5.50
N PHE A 105 -10.81 0.00 5.17
CA PHE A 105 -11.92 -0.21 6.11
C PHE A 105 -11.53 -1.05 7.31
N VAL A 106 -10.76 -2.13 7.12
CA VAL A 106 -10.27 -2.98 8.22
C VAL A 106 -9.39 -2.16 9.17
N LEU A 107 -8.51 -1.30 8.66
CA LEU A 107 -7.67 -0.42 9.48
C LEU A 107 -8.49 0.64 10.23
N TYR A 108 -9.61 1.11 9.66
CA TYR A 108 -10.50 2.07 10.31
C TYR A 108 -11.42 1.43 11.36
N LEU A 109 -11.81 0.17 11.19
CA LEU A 109 -12.82 -0.51 12.01
C LEU A 109 -12.61 -0.39 13.54
N PRO A 110 -11.38 -0.55 14.09
CA PRO A 110 -11.14 -0.39 15.53
C PRO A 110 -11.43 1.02 16.06
N TRP A 111 -11.44 2.03 15.20
CA TRP A 111 -11.54 3.44 15.56
C TRP A 111 -12.94 4.03 15.33
N ARG A 112 -13.85 3.27 14.71
CA ARG A 112 -15.21 3.72 14.38
C ARG A 112 -15.95 4.35 15.56
N LYS A 113 -15.95 3.67 16.72
CA LYS A 113 -16.63 4.14 17.94
C LYS A 113 -15.95 5.35 18.61
N ARG A 114 -14.69 5.64 18.29
CA ARG A 114 -13.90 6.72 18.88
C ARG A 114 -14.00 8.02 18.07
N GLY A 115 -14.23 7.91 16.75
CA GLY A 115 -14.36 9.05 15.84
C GLY A 115 -15.75 9.72 15.82
N GLU A 116 -16.79 9.04 16.33
CA GLU A 116 -18.16 9.56 16.40
C GLU A 116 -18.47 10.31 17.71
N ARG A 117 -17.54 10.29 18.68
CA ARG A 117 -17.60 11.18 19.86
C ARG A 117 -16.95 12.52 19.51
N LYS A 118 -17.69 13.38 18.81
CA LYS A 118 -17.48 14.82 18.84
C LYS A 118 -18.78 15.49 19.23
#